data_AF-A0A3A9EM34-F1
#
_entry.id   AF-A0A3A9EM34-F1
#
_cell.length_a   1.000
_cell.length_b   1.000
_cell.length_c   1.000
_cell.angle_alpha   90.00
_cell.angle_beta   90.00
_cell.angle_gamma   90.00
#
_symmetry.space_group_name_H-M   'P 1'
#
loop_
_entity.id
_entity.type
_entity.pdbx_description
1 polymer ?
#
loop_
_entity_poly.entity_id
_entity_poly.type
_entity_poly.pdbx_seq_one_letter_code
_entity_poly.pdbx_strand_id
1 'polypeptide(L)'
;MGELTALKNIIRAGWVSSVDIAERTARVTFKDKGDTFVSGPLKVLKNPPWVPEYYAPYRTEYESGGSGDAAFQSHKHDLIIKPWLPSPGDFVLCIYLPNGDGDGFVIGGI
;
A
#
# COMPACT_ATOMS: atom_id res chain seq x y z
N MET A 1 -30.14 4.86 11.50
CA MET A 1 -28.94 5.73 11.50
C MET A 1 -29.13 6.74 10.38
N GLY A 2 -28.99 8.04 10.62
CA GLY A 2 -29.21 9.06 9.57
C GLY A 2 -28.14 9.01 8.48
N GLU A 3 -28.48 9.41 7.24
CA GLU A 3 -27.56 9.39 6.08
C GLU A 3 -26.23 10.11 6.37
N LEU A 4 -26.28 11.25 7.05
CA LEU A 4 -25.08 12.02 7.39
C LEU A 4 -24.12 11.25 8.32
N THR A 5 -24.65 10.40 9.20
CA THR A 5 -23.82 9.56 10.08
C THR A 5 -23.15 8.45 9.29
N ALA A 6 -23.82 7.88 8.29
CA ALA A 6 -23.22 6.88 7.40
C ALA A 6 -22.06 7.52 6.60
N LEU A 7 -22.27 8.69 6.01
CA LEU A 7 -21.24 9.42 5.26
C LEU A 7 -20.00 9.74 6.09
N LYS A 8 -20.18 10.19 7.34
CA LYS A 8 -19.08 10.47 8.28
C LYS A 8 -18.22 9.24 8.63
N ASN A 9 -18.74 8.03 8.40
CA ASN A 9 -18.05 6.79 8.75
C ASN A 9 -17.36 6.12 7.55
N ILE A 10 -17.56 6.62 6.32
CA ILE A 10 -16.97 6.09 5.08
C ILE A 10 -15.47 6.34 5.04
N ILE A 11 -15.02 7.55 5.37
CA ILE A 11 -13.61 7.94 5.30
C ILE A 11 -13.04 7.99 6.71
N ARG A 12 -11.93 7.27 6.95
CA ARG A 12 -11.24 7.28 8.24
C ARG A 12 -9.73 7.27 8.04
N ALA A 13 -9.00 7.89 8.95
CA ALA A 13 -7.55 7.80 9.00
C ALA A 13 -7.11 7.30 10.38
N GLY A 14 -6.06 6.48 10.42
CA GLY A 14 -5.61 5.86 11.65
C GLY A 14 -4.21 5.29 11.51
N TRP A 15 -3.74 4.64 12.58
CA TRP A 15 -2.40 4.08 12.66
C TRP A 15 -2.44 2.57 12.50
N VAL A 16 -1.60 2.02 11.64
CA VAL A 16 -1.52 0.58 11.42
C VAL A 16 -1.03 -0.10 12.71
N SER A 17 -1.76 -1.09 13.18
CA SER A 17 -1.42 -1.87 14.38
C SER A 17 -0.80 -3.21 14.04
N SER A 18 -1.16 -3.83 12.91
CA SER A 18 -0.57 -5.08 12.42
C SER A 18 -0.81 -5.26 10.93
N VAL A 19 0.02 -6.09 10.29
CA VAL A 19 -0.01 -6.38 8.86
C VAL A 19 0.14 -7.87 8.64
N ASP A 20 -0.75 -8.43 7.82
CA ASP A 20 -0.64 -9.79 7.30
C ASP A 20 -0.19 -9.72 5.83
N ILE A 21 1.04 -10.15 5.58
CA ILE A 21 1.66 -10.10 4.25
C ILE A 21 1.05 -11.15 3.32
N ALA A 22 0.71 -12.34 3.84
CA ALA A 22 0.15 -13.43 3.04
C ALA A 22 -1.25 -13.07 2.55
N GLU A 23 -2.07 -12.49 3.43
CA GLU A 23 -3.46 -12.11 3.11
C GLU A 23 -3.61 -10.70 2.55
N ARG A 24 -2.50 -9.94 2.47
CA ARG A 24 -2.44 -8.51 2.12
C ARG A 24 -3.47 -7.68 2.88
N THR A 25 -3.47 -7.82 4.20
CA THR A 25 -4.36 -7.08 5.09
C THR A 25 -3.60 -6.28 6.12
N ALA A 26 -4.23 -5.23 6.63
CA ALA A 26 -3.74 -4.47 7.76
C ALA A 26 -4.88 -4.21 8.76
N ARG A 27 -4.54 -4.19 10.04
CA ARG A 27 -5.42 -3.65 11.09
C ARG A 27 -5.01 -2.23 11.41
N VAL A 28 -5.99 -1.37 11.64
CA VAL A 28 -5.81 0.07 11.86
C VAL A 28 -6.50 0.47 13.15
N THR A 29 -5.79 1.19 14.00
CA THR A 29 -6.31 1.81 15.21
C THR A 29 -6.85 3.20 14.88
N PHE A 30 -8.13 3.43 15.18
CA PHE A 30 -8.83 4.69 14.89
C PHE A 30 -9.12 5.45 16.18
N LYS A 31 -8.26 6.40 16.51
CA LYS A 31 -8.36 7.18 17.76
C LYS A 31 -9.61 8.08 17.81
N ASP A 32 -10.20 8.43 16.66
CA ASP A 32 -11.46 9.18 16.58
C ASP A 32 -12.68 8.39 17.10
N LYS A 33 -12.56 7.08 17.24
CA LYS A 33 -13.56 6.19 17.83
C LYS A 33 -13.21 5.70 19.24
N GLY A 34 -12.13 6.22 19.81
CA GLY A 34 -11.57 5.82 21.10
C GLY A 34 -10.23 5.08 20.96
N ASP A 35 -9.41 5.10 22.02
CA ASP A 35 -8.05 4.57 21.99
C ASP A 35 -7.95 3.06 21.74
N THR A 36 -9.05 2.33 21.95
CA THR A 36 -9.10 0.86 21.84
C THR A 36 -9.76 0.36 20.56
N PHE A 37 -10.27 1.23 19.69
CA PHE A 37 -10.96 0.80 18.48
C PHE A 37 -9.97 0.38 17.39
N VAL A 38 -9.89 -0.93 17.15
CA VAL A 38 -9.06 -1.55 16.11
C VAL A 38 -9.95 -2.18 15.06
N SER A 39 -9.64 -1.96 13.79
CA SER A 39 -10.36 -2.54 12.67
C SER A 39 -10.28 -4.07 12.60
N GLY A 40 -11.17 -4.66 11.79
CA GLY A 40 -10.92 -5.96 11.18
C GLY A 40 -9.70 -5.95 10.23
N PRO A 41 -9.35 -7.09 9.62
CA PRO A 41 -8.25 -7.20 8.66
C PRO A 41 -8.62 -6.52 7.33
N LEU A 42 -8.35 -5.22 7.22
CA LEU A 42 -8.70 -4.43 6.03
C LEU A 42 -7.81 -4.82 4.85
N LYS A 43 -8.40 -5.09 3.68
CA LYS A 43 -7.63 -5.35 2.47
C LYS A 43 -6.86 -4.10 2.04
N VAL A 44 -5.59 -4.27 1.67
CA VAL A 44 -4.75 -3.18 1.17
C VAL A 44 -4.90 -3.06 -0.34
N LEU A 45 -5.35 -1.89 -0.81
CA LEU A 45 -5.52 -1.61 -2.23
C LEU A 45 -4.19 -1.82 -2.97
N LYS A 46 -4.24 -2.54 -4.09
CA LYS A 46 -3.07 -2.78 -4.93
C LYS A 46 -2.89 -1.61 -5.90
N ASN A 47 -1.87 -0.78 -5.68
CA ASN A 47 -1.44 0.22 -6.66
C ASN A 47 0.07 0.05 -6.93
N PRO A 48 0.47 -0.96 -7.71
CA PRO A 48 1.89 -1.19 -7.97
C PRO A 48 2.42 -0.09 -8.91
N PRO A 49 3.65 0.42 -8.69
CA PRO A 49 4.25 1.34 -9.65
C PRO A 49 4.48 0.59 -10.96
N TRP A 50 3.99 1.16 -12.06
CA TRP A 50 4.27 0.66 -13.41
C TRP A 50 5.62 1.21 -13.85
N VAL A 51 6.64 0.36 -13.89
CA VAL A 51 7.99 0.72 -14.36
C VAL A 51 8.44 -0.36 -15.35
N PRO A 52 8.87 -0.05 -16.58
CA PRO A 52 8.80 1.24 -17.26
C PRO A 52 7.41 1.54 -17.87
N GLU A 53 6.58 0.51 -18.11
CA GLU A 53 5.24 0.61 -18.72
C GLU A 53 4.37 -0.61 -18.37
N TYR A 54 3.05 -0.52 -18.56
CA TYR A 54 2.12 -1.64 -18.39
C TYR A 54 2.46 -2.76 -19.40
N TYR A 55 2.77 -3.98 -18.90
CA TYR A 55 3.25 -5.15 -19.68
C TYR A 55 4.66 -5.06 -20.30
N ALA A 56 5.44 -4.00 -20.03
CA ALA A 56 6.84 -3.95 -20.45
C ALA A 56 7.73 -4.79 -19.51
N PRO A 57 8.81 -5.42 -20.02
CA PRO A 57 9.80 -6.06 -19.15
C PRO A 57 10.50 -5.02 -18.28
N TYR A 58 10.58 -5.27 -16.96
CA TYR A 58 11.40 -4.49 -16.03
C TYR A 58 12.87 -4.55 -16.49
N ARG A 59 13.44 -3.42 -16.89
CA ARG A 59 14.85 -3.29 -17.29
C ARG A 59 15.40 -2.01 -16.69
N THR A 60 16.52 -2.08 -15.96
CA THR A 60 17.15 -0.89 -15.37
C THR A 60 18.03 -0.16 -16.39
N GLU A 61 18.60 -0.84 -17.39
CA GLU A 61 19.26 -0.28 -18.59
C GLU A 61 19.98 -1.39 -19.42
N TYR A 62 20.22 -1.14 -20.72
CA TYR A 62 21.27 -1.79 -21.52
C TYR A 62 22.05 -0.68 -22.25
N GLU A 63 23.39 -0.85 -22.32
CA GLU A 63 24.41 -0.08 -23.10
C GLU A 63 24.94 1.21 -22.43
N SER A 64 26.25 1.54 -22.43
CA SER A 64 27.37 1.12 -23.29
C SER A 64 28.68 1.09 -22.51
N GLY A 65 29.48 0.03 -22.68
CA GLY A 65 30.81 -0.05 -22.08
C GLY A 65 31.86 0.65 -22.94
N GLY A 66 32.36 1.80 -22.46
CA GLY A 66 33.40 2.57 -23.13
C GLY A 66 34.76 2.51 -22.42
N SER A 67 35.83 2.41 -23.22
CA SER A 67 37.27 2.52 -22.90
C SER A 67 38.09 1.26 -22.55
N GLY A 68 37.48 0.07 -22.41
CA GLY A 68 38.24 -1.17 -22.18
C GLY A 68 38.71 -1.39 -20.72
N ASP A 69 38.38 -0.47 -19.81
CA ASP A 69 38.56 -0.64 -18.37
C ASP A 69 37.42 -1.48 -17.75
N ALA A 70 37.73 -2.33 -16.76
CA ALA A 70 36.77 -3.26 -16.15
C ALA A 70 35.58 -2.56 -15.49
N ALA A 71 35.77 -1.32 -15.02
CA ALA A 71 34.73 -0.48 -14.43
C ALA A 71 33.63 -0.05 -15.42
N PHE A 72 33.87 -0.20 -16.73
CA PHE A 72 32.92 0.15 -17.79
C PHE A 72 32.35 -1.09 -18.49
N GLN A 73 32.47 -2.29 -17.93
CA GLN A 73 31.81 -3.47 -18.50
C GLN A 73 30.29 -3.35 -18.43
N SER A 74 29.61 -3.78 -19.50
CA SER A 74 28.15 -3.90 -19.50
C SER A 74 27.71 -4.83 -18.39
N HIS A 75 26.88 -4.33 -17.48
CA HIS A 75 26.30 -5.09 -16.38
C HIS A 75 24.81 -4.76 -16.28
N LYS A 76 24.08 -5.66 -15.61
CA LYS A 76 22.64 -5.51 -15.35
C LYS A 76 22.39 -5.56 -13.85
N HIS A 77 21.33 -4.89 -13.41
CA HIS A 77 20.81 -5.00 -12.05
C HIS A 77 19.44 -5.66 -12.10
N ASP A 78 19.24 -6.71 -11.31
CA ASP A 78 17.93 -7.32 -11.16
C ASP A 78 17.07 -6.43 -10.26
N LEU A 79 15.89 -6.01 -10.75
CA LEU A 79 14.93 -5.21 -9.99
C LEU A 79 13.73 -6.08 -9.60
N ILE A 80 13.47 -6.20 -8.30
CA ILE A 80 12.27 -6.86 -7.76
C ILE A 80 11.31 -5.79 -7.26
N ILE A 81 10.23 -5.54 -8.00
CA ILE A 81 9.17 -4.62 -7.56
C ILE A 81 8.15 -5.40 -6.75
N LYS A 82 8.05 -5.11 -5.46
CA LYS A 82 6.99 -5.63 -4.59
C LYS A 82 5.86 -4.59 -4.49
N PRO A 83 4.58 -5.01 -4.56
CA PRO A 83 3.48 -4.12 -4.24
C PRO A 83 3.63 -3.55 -2.83
N TRP A 84 3.24 -2.29 -2.67
CA TRP A 84 3.29 -1.63 -1.37
C TRP A 84 2.30 -2.29 -0.37
N LEU A 85 2.76 -2.40 0.87
CA LEU A 85 1.98 -2.67 2.09
C LEU A 85 2.47 -1.68 3.16
N PRO A 86 1.58 -1.20 4.05
CA PRO A 86 2.03 -0.36 5.16
C PRO A 86 2.82 -1.17 6.18
N SER A 87 3.48 -0.47 7.10
CA SER A 87 4.14 -1.02 8.29
C SER A 87 3.36 -0.66 9.56
N PRO A 88 3.47 -1.45 10.65
CA PRO A 88 2.95 -1.03 11.95
C PRO A 88 3.50 0.35 12.36
N GLY A 89 2.61 1.24 12.79
CA GLY A 89 2.92 2.63 13.12
C GLY A 89 2.63 3.63 11.99
N ASP A 90 2.53 3.18 10.73
CA ASP A 90 2.23 4.06 9.61
C ASP A 90 0.83 4.67 9.74
N PHE A 91 0.71 5.95 9.39
CA PHE A 91 -0.58 6.62 9.31
C PHE A 91 -1.20 6.35 7.93
N VAL A 92 -2.43 5.85 7.89
CA VAL A 92 -3.08 5.40 6.66
C VAL A 92 -4.49 5.95 6.51
N LEU A 93 -4.91 6.10 5.25
CA LEU A 93 -6.28 6.44 4.87
C LEU A 93 -7.06 5.15 4.55
N CYS A 94 -8.26 5.06 5.10
CA CYS A 94 -9.18 3.94 4.95
C CYS A 94 -10.52 4.40 4.36
N ILE A 95 -11.12 3.55 3.52
CA ILE A 95 -12.47 3.73 2.99
C ILE A 95 -13.36 2.53 3.38
N TYR A 96 -14.56 2.81 3.88
CA TYR A 96 -15.55 1.83 4.33
C TYR A 96 -16.80 1.87 3.46
N LEU A 97 -17.38 0.70 3.20
CA LEU A 97 -18.64 0.59 2.46
C LEU A 97 -19.82 0.98 3.37
N PRO A 98 -20.77 1.83 2.92
CA PRO A 98 -21.90 2.29 3.73
C PRO A 98 -23.07 1.28 3.75
N ASN A 99 -22.77 -0.01 3.90
CA ASN A 99 -23.76 -1.10 3.92
C ASN A 99 -23.90 -1.75 5.31
N GLY A 100 -23.50 -1.06 6.38
CA GLY A 100 -23.60 -1.53 7.77
C GLY A 100 -22.31 -2.19 8.22
N ASP A 101 -22.26 -3.52 8.16
CA ASP A 101 -21.11 -4.35 8.58
C ASP A 101 -20.02 -4.45 7.48
N GLY A 102 -20.01 -3.50 6.54
CA GLY A 102 -19.08 -3.48 5.42
C GLY A 102 -17.63 -3.43 5.87
N ASP A 103 -16.84 -4.35 5.34
CA ASP A 103 -15.39 -4.27 5.45
C ASP A 103 -14.85 -3.02 4.74
N GLY A 104 -13.68 -2.57 5.17
CA GLY A 104 -13.00 -1.41 4.61
C GLY A 104 -11.72 -1.79 3.86
N PHE A 105 -11.15 -0.79 3.21
CA PHE A 105 -9.89 -0.90 2.47
C PHE A 105 -8.90 0.15 2.95
N VAL A 106 -7.65 -0.25 3.12
CA VAL A 106 -6.53 0.70 3.24
C VAL A 106 -6.16 1.14 1.82
N ILE A 107 -6.20 2.44 1.55
CA ILE A 107 -5.96 2.98 0.20
C ILE A 107 -4.59 3.65 0.04
N GLY A 108 -3.90 3.94 1.14
CA GLY A 108 -2.55 4.51 1.11
C GLY A 108 -2.02 4.89 2.49
N GLY A 109 -0.71 5.08 2.58
CA GLY A 109 -0.01 5.67 3.72
C GLY A 109 0.27 7.16 3.50
N ILE A 110 0.46 7.89 4.59
CA ILE A 110 0.72 9.34 4.65
C ILE A 110 2.06 9.60 5.34
#